data_AF-A0A3B8VD83-F1
#
_entry.id   AF-A0A3B8VD83-F1
#
_cell.length_a   1.000
_cell.length_b   1.000
_cell.length_c   1.000
_cell.angle_alpha   90.00
_cell.angle_beta   90.00
_cell.angle_gamma   90.00
#
_symmetry.space_group_name_H-M   'P 1'
#
loop_
_entity.id
_entity.type
_entity.pdbx_description
1 polymer ?
#
loop_
_entity_poly.entity_id
_entity_poly.type
_entity_poly.pdbx_seq_one_letter_code
_entity_poly.pdbx_strand_id
1 'polypeptide(L)'
;MSFEKLYEKYRNGTASEEEIAYVEEEIAKARKLGEILEAAEKEKGAILPCGKENEKSAANGIFADADAEQVKKARKKHRLRSSVLTLCISLLSAALVACAVAGTIFGTAIGSAKKNAKITETQAKTIALEYYSANCSSSEATGEAYVKDFEKDLEFTKKLKNSYYKYTLAVGRLGGYKIEIEIDSRSGAVTLVDWE
;
A
#
# COMPACT_ATOMS: atom_id res chain seq x y z
N MET A 1 20.77 36.68 -33.36
CA MET A 1 19.91 37.19 -34.45
C MET A 1 18.67 36.34 -34.49
N SER A 2 17.49 36.87 -34.85
CA SER A 2 16.28 36.04 -34.99
C SER A 2 16.33 35.22 -36.27
N PHE A 3 15.85 33.98 -36.22
CA PHE A 3 15.80 33.06 -37.37
C PHE A 3 15.08 33.68 -38.58
N GLU A 4 14.01 34.45 -38.35
CA GLU A 4 13.29 35.17 -39.41
C GLU A 4 14.17 36.12 -40.21
N LYS A 5 15.08 36.86 -39.55
CA LYS A 5 15.99 37.78 -40.24
C LYS A 5 17.05 37.03 -41.06
N LEU A 6 17.47 35.85 -40.60
CA LEU A 6 18.40 34.97 -41.32
C LEU A 6 17.71 34.30 -42.52
N TYR A 7 16.47 33.85 -42.33
CA TYR A 7 15.64 33.26 -43.38
C TYR A 7 15.29 34.28 -44.48
N GLU A 8 15.03 35.54 -44.13
CA GLU A 8 14.85 36.61 -45.11
C GLU A 8 16.11 36.87 -45.93
N LYS A 9 17.30 36.91 -45.30
CA LYS A 9 18.57 37.01 -46.03
C LYS A 9 18.81 35.80 -46.94
N TYR A 10 18.50 34.59 -46.48
CA TYR A 10 18.59 33.36 -47.28
C TYR A 10 17.67 33.44 -48.51
N ARG A 11 16.42 33.86 -48.32
CA ARG A 11 15.44 34.03 -49.42
C ARG A 11 15.85 35.12 -50.42
N ASN A 12 16.47 36.18 -49.93
CA ASN A 12 16.90 37.31 -50.75
C ASN A 12 18.30 37.10 -51.38
N GLY A 13 18.95 35.96 -51.11
CA GLY A 13 20.27 35.62 -51.68
C GLY A 13 21.44 36.44 -51.12
N THR A 14 21.26 37.09 -49.97
CA THR A 14 22.26 37.97 -49.33
C THR A 14 22.85 37.37 -48.05
N ALA A 15 22.57 36.10 -47.77
CA ALA A 15 23.11 35.37 -46.62
C ALA A 15 24.55 34.91 -46.88
N SER A 16 25.40 34.90 -45.86
CA SER A 16 26.73 34.29 -45.95
C SER A 16 26.64 32.76 -46.02
N GLU A 17 27.70 32.09 -46.46
CA GLU A 17 27.74 30.61 -46.55
C GLU A 17 27.44 29.92 -45.20
N GLU A 18 27.89 30.51 -44.09
CA GLU A 18 27.60 30.02 -42.73
C GLU A 18 26.13 30.23 -42.33
N GLU A 19 25.53 31.37 -42.70
CA GLU A 19 24.11 31.66 -42.45
C GLU A 19 23.21 30.75 -43.30
N ILE A 20 23.62 30.43 -44.53
CA ILE A 20 22.96 29.48 -45.44
C ILE A 20 22.92 28.08 -44.83
N ALA A 21 24.09 27.56 -44.41
CA ALA A 21 24.18 26.23 -43.81
C ALA A 21 23.31 26.09 -42.56
N TYR A 22 23.27 27.12 -41.71
CA TYR A 22 22.44 27.15 -40.51
C TYR A 22 20.93 27.13 -40.83
N VAL A 23 20.48 27.90 -41.83
CA VAL A 23 19.07 27.94 -42.24
C VAL A 23 18.64 26.61 -42.87
N GLU A 24 19.49 25.99 -43.69
CA GLU A 24 19.21 24.69 -44.30
C GLU A 24 19.15 23.56 -43.27
N GLU A 25 20.00 23.59 -42.25
CA GLU A 25 19.97 22.63 -41.14
C GLU A 25 18.66 22.73 -40.34
N GLU A 26 18.21 23.95 -40.03
CA GLU A 26 16.93 24.16 -39.34
C GLU A 26 15.72 23.74 -40.18
N ILE A 27 15.74 24.00 -41.50
CA ILE A 27 14.70 23.50 -42.42
C ILE A 27 14.71 21.96 -42.45
N ALA A 28 15.89 21.33 -42.44
CA ALA A 28 16.01 19.87 -42.41
C ALA A 28 15.50 19.28 -41.09
N LYS A 29 15.76 19.92 -39.95
CA LYS A 29 15.20 19.53 -38.65
C LYS A 29 13.67 19.66 -38.63
N ALA A 30 13.13 20.74 -39.17
CA ALA A 30 11.69 20.95 -39.27
C ALA A 30 11.02 19.89 -40.16
N ARG A 31 11.64 19.51 -41.29
CA ARG A 31 11.16 18.42 -42.16
C ARG A 31 11.19 17.07 -41.46
N LYS A 32 12.29 16.72 -40.78
CA LYS A 32 12.38 15.48 -39.99
C LYS A 32 11.33 15.43 -38.89
N LEU A 33 11.06 16.55 -38.21
CA LEU A 33 9.97 16.62 -37.22
C LEU A 33 8.61 16.40 -37.86
N GLY A 34 8.37 16.95 -39.05
CA GLY A 34 7.14 16.71 -39.83
C GLY A 34 6.97 15.24 -40.21
N GLU A 35 8.03 14.59 -40.69
CA GLU A 35 8.02 13.16 -41.03
C GLU A 35 7.79 12.28 -39.79
N ILE A 36 8.41 12.61 -38.65
CA ILE A 36 8.19 11.89 -37.38
C ILE A 36 6.75 12.07 -36.90
N LEU A 37 6.17 13.25 -37.05
CA LEU A 37 4.76 13.52 -36.71
C LEU A 37 3.80 12.74 -37.63
N GLU A 38 4.06 12.71 -38.93
CA GLU A 38 3.24 11.96 -39.89
C GLU A 38 3.38 10.44 -39.69
N ALA A 39 4.59 9.96 -39.38
CA ALA A 39 4.83 8.57 -38.99
C ALA A 39 4.14 8.22 -37.68
N ALA A 40 4.19 9.11 -36.68
CA ALA A 40 3.47 8.96 -35.42
C ALA A 40 1.94 9.01 -35.62
N GLU A 41 1.41 9.75 -36.59
CA GLU A 41 -0.01 9.72 -36.94
C GLU A 41 -0.41 8.40 -37.62
N LYS A 42 0.47 7.84 -38.46
CA LYS A 42 0.29 6.50 -39.04
C LYS A 42 0.39 5.39 -37.99
N GLU A 43 1.21 5.58 -36.94
CA GLU A 43 1.42 4.62 -35.85
C GLU A 43 0.37 4.76 -34.72
N LYS A 44 -0.24 5.95 -34.55
CA LYS A 44 -1.37 6.23 -33.64
C LYS A 44 -2.71 5.56 -34.04
N GLY A 45 -2.67 4.57 -34.92
CA GLY A 45 -3.61 3.45 -34.91
C GLY A 45 -3.58 2.63 -33.60
N ALA A 46 -2.60 2.87 -32.72
CA ALA A 46 -2.57 2.33 -31.38
C ALA A 46 -2.17 3.41 -30.33
N ILE A 47 -3.12 3.78 -29.47
CA ILE A 47 -2.96 4.40 -28.14
C ILE A 47 -2.93 5.97 -28.09
N LEU A 48 -3.97 6.51 -27.44
CA LEU A 48 -4.33 7.91 -27.13
C LEU A 48 -3.70 8.39 -25.79
N PRO A 49 -3.58 9.72 -25.46
CA PRO A 49 -4.75 10.55 -25.07
C PRO A 49 -4.75 12.08 -25.31
N CYS A 50 -5.99 12.60 -25.41
CA CYS A 50 -6.58 13.91 -25.03
C CYS A 50 -5.80 15.24 -25.07
N GLY A 51 -6.37 16.22 -25.78
CA GLY A 51 -6.54 17.58 -25.24
C GLY A 51 -6.56 18.76 -26.24
N LYS A 52 -7.72 19.44 -26.30
CA LYS A 52 -8.00 20.84 -26.74
C LYS A 52 -8.19 21.16 -28.24
N GLU A 53 -9.48 21.33 -28.56
CA GLU A 53 -10.13 22.51 -29.15
C GLU A 53 -9.66 23.12 -30.49
N ASN A 54 -10.60 23.08 -31.44
CA ASN A 54 -10.91 24.07 -32.49
C ASN A 54 -9.88 24.35 -33.58
N GLU A 55 -10.15 23.91 -34.82
CA GLU A 55 -10.58 24.80 -35.91
C GLU A 55 -10.93 24.01 -37.19
N LYS A 56 -11.79 24.63 -38.00
CA LYS A 56 -12.37 24.13 -39.25
C LYS A 56 -11.29 23.65 -40.23
N SER A 57 -11.42 22.44 -40.77
CA SER A 57 -11.36 22.25 -42.23
C SER A 57 -11.96 20.91 -42.62
N ALA A 58 -12.88 20.96 -43.58
CA ALA A 58 -13.49 19.80 -44.19
C ALA A 58 -12.53 19.20 -45.22
N ALA A 59 -12.26 17.89 -45.16
CA ALA A 59 -12.03 17.08 -46.35
C ALA A 59 -12.14 15.57 -46.03
N ASN A 60 -13.06 14.90 -46.73
CA ASN A 60 -13.07 13.47 -47.04
C ASN A 60 -13.28 12.47 -45.90
N GLY A 61 -14.56 12.24 -45.59
CA GLY A 61 -15.02 11.10 -44.83
C GLY A 61 -14.82 9.78 -45.60
N ILE A 62 -13.93 8.93 -45.10
CA ILE A 62 -13.88 7.47 -45.39
C ILE A 62 -14.54 6.67 -44.26
N PHE A 63 -14.94 7.32 -43.17
CA PHE A 63 -15.65 6.70 -42.07
C PHE A 63 -17.10 7.16 -42.11
N ALA A 64 -18.04 6.21 -42.20
CA ALA A 64 -19.44 6.48 -41.94
C ALA A 64 -19.55 7.19 -40.58
N ASP A 65 -20.27 8.31 -40.52
CA ASP A 65 -20.50 9.05 -39.28
C ASP A 65 -21.00 8.06 -38.23
N ALA A 66 -20.17 7.83 -37.20
CA ALA A 66 -20.49 6.89 -36.16
C ALA A 66 -21.79 7.34 -35.49
N ASP A 67 -22.80 6.46 -35.47
CA ASP A 67 -24.11 6.74 -34.89
C ASP A 67 -23.94 7.40 -33.51
N ALA A 68 -24.48 8.60 -33.37
CA ALA A 68 -24.31 9.44 -32.20
C ALA A 68 -24.73 8.72 -30.90
N GLU A 69 -25.65 7.75 -31.00
CA GLU A 69 -26.00 6.88 -29.88
C GLU A 69 -24.88 5.91 -29.48
N GLN A 70 -24.20 5.30 -30.45
CA GLN A 70 -23.09 4.38 -30.20
C GLN A 70 -21.92 5.12 -29.54
N VAL A 71 -21.60 6.33 -30.02
CA VAL A 71 -20.56 7.17 -29.41
C VAL A 71 -20.92 7.56 -27.97
N LYS A 72 -22.19 7.92 -27.69
CA LYS A 72 -22.65 8.22 -26.32
C LYS A 72 -22.59 7.00 -25.40
N LYS A 73 -23.00 5.81 -25.87
CA LYS A 73 -22.94 4.55 -25.10
C LYS A 73 -21.48 4.14 -24.83
N ALA A 74 -20.60 4.24 -25.82
CA ALA A 74 -19.17 3.98 -25.68
C ALA A 74 -18.51 4.93 -24.68
N ARG A 75 -18.80 6.24 -24.74
CA ARG A 75 -18.31 7.24 -23.77
C ARG A 75 -18.79 6.97 -22.36
N LYS A 76 -20.08 6.62 -22.16
CA LYS A 76 -20.61 6.25 -20.84
C LYS A 76 -19.93 4.99 -20.28
N LYS A 77 -19.78 3.95 -21.10
CA LYS A 77 -19.11 2.70 -20.72
C LYS A 77 -17.63 2.93 -20.39
N HIS A 78 -16.92 3.75 -21.17
CA HIS A 78 -15.54 4.12 -20.90
C HIS A 78 -15.42 4.95 -19.61
N ARG A 79 -16.31 5.93 -19.39
CA ARG A 79 -16.35 6.73 -18.16
C ARG A 79 -16.62 5.87 -16.93
N LEU A 80 -17.54 4.91 -17.02
CA LEU A 80 -17.82 3.99 -15.92
C LEU A 80 -16.61 3.10 -15.63
N ARG A 81 -16.02 2.49 -16.66
CA ARG A 81 -14.82 1.64 -16.53
C ARG A 81 -13.64 2.40 -15.94
N SER A 82 -13.36 3.60 -16.44
CA SER A 82 -12.29 4.46 -15.91
C SER A 82 -12.58 4.89 -14.47
N SER A 83 -13.81 5.27 -14.13
CA SER A 83 -14.18 5.65 -12.75
C SER A 83 -14.02 4.47 -11.77
N VAL A 84 -14.47 3.27 -12.16
CA VAL A 84 -14.30 2.06 -11.34
C VAL A 84 -12.81 1.73 -11.16
N LEU A 85 -12.03 1.81 -12.23
CA LEU A 85 -10.58 1.56 -12.17
C LEU A 85 -9.89 2.57 -11.23
N THR A 86 -10.20 3.86 -11.34
CA THR A 86 -9.67 4.90 -10.45
C THR A 86 -10.06 4.65 -9.00
N LEU A 87 -11.32 4.28 -8.73
CA LEU A 87 -11.76 3.92 -7.39
C LEU A 87 -11.00 2.71 -6.84
N CYS A 88 -10.84 1.65 -7.63
CA CYS A 88 -10.06 0.47 -7.22
C CYS A 88 -8.61 0.82 -6.90
N ILE A 89 -7.95 1.61 -7.74
CA ILE A 89 -6.56 2.04 -7.51
C ILE A 89 -6.47 2.89 -6.24
N SER A 90 -7.40 3.83 -6.03
CA SER A 90 -7.42 4.64 -4.81
C SER A 90 -7.59 3.79 -3.55
N LEU A 91 -8.51 2.81 -3.59
CA LEU A 91 -8.74 1.90 -2.47
C LEU A 91 -7.51 1.04 -2.17
N LEU A 92 -6.87 0.50 -3.21
CA LEU A 92 -5.63 -0.28 -3.08
C LEU A 92 -4.50 0.58 -2.50
N SER A 93 -4.33 1.82 -2.98
CA SER A 93 -3.30 2.71 -2.46
C SER A 93 -3.51 3.07 -0.99
N ALA A 94 -4.76 3.32 -0.58
CA ALA A 94 -5.10 3.57 0.81
C ALA A 94 -4.84 2.35 1.70
N ALA A 95 -5.21 1.15 1.22
CA ALA A 95 -4.93 -0.10 1.92
C ALA A 95 -3.42 -0.35 2.09
N LEU A 96 -2.61 -0.08 1.06
CA LEU A 96 -1.15 -0.20 1.16
C LEU A 96 -0.56 0.72 2.22
N VAL A 97 -1.00 1.98 2.29
CA VAL A 97 -0.56 2.93 3.32
C VAL A 97 -0.96 2.45 4.70
N ALA A 98 -2.20 1.98 4.88
CA ALA A 98 -2.67 1.43 6.16
C ALA A 98 -1.85 0.22 6.60
N CYS A 99 -1.56 -0.71 5.69
CA CYS A 99 -0.71 -1.88 5.95
C CYS A 99 0.72 -1.48 6.33
N ALA A 100 1.31 -0.48 5.66
CA ALA A 100 2.64 0.01 5.99
C ALA A 100 2.69 0.60 7.41
N VAL A 101 1.73 1.45 7.76
CA VAL A 101 1.65 2.06 9.11
C VAL A 101 1.43 0.96 10.17
N ALA A 102 0.45 0.08 9.98
CA ALA A 102 0.19 -1.02 10.90
C ALA A 102 1.44 -1.90 11.06
N GLY A 103 2.10 -2.28 9.96
CA GLY A 103 3.33 -3.08 9.97
C GLY A 103 4.43 -2.46 10.83
N THR A 104 4.61 -1.14 10.80
CA THR A 104 5.60 -0.47 11.67
C THR A 104 5.24 -0.54 13.16
N ILE A 105 3.97 -0.34 13.51
CA ILE A 105 3.50 -0.34 14.91
C ILE A 105 3.57 -1.76 15.49
N PHE A 106 2.96 -2.73 14.80
CA PHE A 106 2.97 -4.13 15.23
C PHE A 106 4.38 -4.72 15.20
N GLY A 107 5.16 -4.44 14.16
CA GLY A 107 6.55 -4.93 14.05
C GLY A 107 7.44 -4.42 15.18
N THR A 108 7.35 -3.13 15.52
CA THR A 108 8.13 -2.58 16.64
C THR A 108 7.68 -3.12 17.98
N ALA A 109 6.37 -3.26 18.22
CA ALA A 109 5.83 -3.82 19.45
C ALA A 109 6.21 -5.30 19.63
N ILE A 110 6.01 -6.14 18.60
CA ILE A 110 6.39 -7.57 18.61
C ILE A 110 7.89 -7.74 18.83
N GLY A 111 8.70 -6.99 18.08
CA GLY A 111 10.16 -7.06 18.20
C GLY A 111 10.64 -6.64 19.60
N SER A 112 9.96 -5.68 20.22
CA SER A 112 10.26 -5.24 21.58
C SER A 112 9.78 -6.24 22.62
N ALA A 113 8.57 -6.78 22.48
CA ALA A 113 8.02 -7.78 23.38
C ALA A 113 8.88 -9.04 23.44
N LYS A 114 9.39 -9.51 22.30
CA LYS A 114 10.36 -10.62 22.25
C LYS A 114 11.64 -10.34 23.02
N LYS A 115 12.17 -9.11 22.92
CA LYS A 115 13.40 -8.70 23.63
C LYS A 115 13.17 -8.50 25.13
N ASN A 116 11.97 -8.07 25.50
CA ASN A 116 11.60 -7.78 26.87
C ASN A 116 11.15 -9.05 27.63
N ALA A 117 10.77 -10.12 26.93
CA ALA A 117 10.36 -11.39 27.53
C ALA A 117 11.55 -12.07 28.24
N LYS A 118 11.47 -12.13 29.56
CA LYS A 118 12.41 -12.86 30.44
C LYS A 118 11.85 -14.21 30.86
N ILE A 119 10.53 -14.33 30.89
CA ILE A 119 9.80 -15.55 31.22
C ILE A 119 9.39 -16.22 29.92
N THR A 120 9.77 -17.48 29.77
CA THR A 120 9.34 -18.34 28.66
C THR A 120 7.94 -18.90 28.92
N GLU A 121 7.30 -19.41 27.87
CA GLU A 121 5.97 -20.05 28.00
C GLU A 121 5.99 -21.23 28.98
N THR A 122 7.06 -22.04 28.97
CA THR A 122 7.23 -23.15 29.91
C THR A 122 7.36 -22.65 31.35
N GLN A 123 8.17 -21.61 31.57
CA GLN A 123 8.32 -21.01 32.90
C GLN A 123 7.02 -20.38 33.40
N ALA A 124 6.24 -19.74 32.51
CA ALA A 124 4.94 -19.20 32.86
C ALA A 124 3.97 -20.30 33.33
N LYS A 125 3.95 -21.46 32.66
CA LYS A 125 3.17 -22.62 33.11
C LYS A 125 3.62 -23.15 34.47
N THR A 126 4.92 -23.20 34.73
CA THR A 126 5.46 -23.59 36.04
C THR A 126 5.03 -22.60 37.13
N ILE A 127 5.23 -21.29 36.90
CA ILE A 127 4.82 -20.22 37.83
C ILE A 127 3.32 -20.30 38.12
N ALA A 128 2.52 -20.56 37.08
CA ALA A 128 1.07 -20.70 37.19
C ALA A 128 0.66 -21.88 38.10
N LEU A 129 1.26 -23.05 37.90
CA LEU A 129 0.97 -24.24 38.71
C LEU A 129 1.47 -24.08 40.16
N GLU A 130 2.61 -23.44 40.36
CA GLU A 130 3.14 -23.09 41.68
C GLU A 130 2.21 -22.11 42.41
N TYR A 131 1.77 -21.06 41.72
CA TYR A 131 0.81 -20.09 42.26
C TYR A 131 -0.52 -20.76 42.63
N TYR A 132 -1.07 -21.61 41.75
CA TYR A 132 -2.29 -22.36 42.03
C TYR A 132 -2.10 -23.24 43.27
N SER A 133 -1.01 -24.00 43.34
CA SER A 133 -0.76 -24.95 44.44
C SER A 133 -0.59 -24.23 45.78
N ALA A 134 -0.01 -23.03 45.79
CA ALA A 134 0.19 -22.24 47.00
C ALA A 134 -1.10 -21.54 47.48
N ASN A 135 -1.99 -21.15 46.57
CA ASN A 135 -3.13 -20.28 46.90
C ASN A 135 -4.51 -20.97 46.79
N CYS A 136 -4.61 -22.11 46.10
CA CYS A 136 -5.89 -22.75 45.74
C CYS A 136 -6.01 -24.15 46.36
N SER A 137 -6.03 -24.20 47.71
CA SER A 137 -6.26 -25.45 48.44
C SER A 137 -7.76 -25.76 48.54
N SER A 138 -8.16 -26.99 48.19
CA SER A 138 -9.51 -27.52 48.41
C SER A 138 -9.40 -28.95 48.94
N SER A 139 -10.26 -29.30 49.89
CA SER A 139 -10.37 -30.66 50.46
C SER A 139 -10.96 -31.68 49.48
N GLU A 140 -11.68 -31.21 48.48
CA GLU A 140 -12.33 -32.04 47.44
C GLU A 140 -11.40 -32.27 46.24
N ALA A 141 -10.29 -31.53 46.17
CA ALA A 141 -9.35 -31.59 45.07
C ALA A 141 -8.56 -32.91 45.09
N THR A 142 -8.55 -33.61 43.95
CA THR A 142 -7.77 -34.83 43.72
C THR A 142 -6.87 -34.67 42.48
N GLY A 143 -5.81 -35.48 42.39
CA GLY A 143 -4.84 -35.41 41.28
C GLY A 143 -3.89 -34.20 41.36
N GLU A 144 -3.15 -33.92 40.30
CA GLU A 144 -2.26 -32.75 40.20
C GLU A 144 -2.98 -31.56 39.53
N ALA A 145 -2.54 -30.33 39.83
CA ALA A 145 -3.02 -29.16 39.10
C ALA A 145 -2.55 -29.21 37.64
N TYR A 146 -3.39 -28.72 36.74
CA TYR A 146 -3.09 -28.72 35.30
C TYR A 146 -3.47 -27.38 34.67
N VAL A 147 -2.74 -27.03 33.61
CA VAL A 147 -3.06 -25.90 32.75
C VAL A 147 -4.02 -26.39 31.67
N LYS A 148 -5.25 -25.86 31.66
CA LYS A 148 -6.28 -26.19 30.68
C LYS A 148 -6.08 -25.42 29.37
N ASP A 149 -5.75 -24.13 29.49
CA ASP A 149 -5.55 -23.26 28.34
C ASP A 149 -4.37 -22.30 28.56
N PHE A 150 -3.79 -21.85 27.46
CA PHE A 150 -2.67 -20.92 27.44
C PHE A 150 -2.81 -19.96 26.26
N GLU A 151 -3.01 -18.68 26.57
CA GLU A 151 -3.04 -17.61 25.60
C GLU A 151 -1.82 -16.70 25.74
N LYS A 152 -1.36 -16.16 24.61
CA LYS A 152 -0.23 -15.24 24.56
C LYS A 152 -0.62 -14.01 23.76
N ASP A 153 -0.84 -12.93 24.49
CA ASP A 153 -1.22 -11.65 23.92
C ASP A 153 -0.08 -10.66 23.90
N LEU A 154 -0.06 -9.82 22.87
CA LEU A 154 0.86 -8.70 22.79
C LEU A 154 0.23 -7.48 23.45
N GLU A 155 0.81 -7.06 24.58
CA GLU A 155 0.37 -5.87 25.28
C GLU A 155 1.10 -4.63 24.74
N PHE A 156 0.33 -3.68 24.21
CA PHE A 156 0.84 -2.42 23.70
C PHE A 156 1.00 -1.41 24.83
N THR A 157 2.20 -0.85 24.94
CA THR A 157 2.43 0.28 25.84
C THR A 157 2.59 1.58 25.06
N LYS A 158 2.33 2.73 25.70
CA LYS A 158 2.50 4.06 25.08
C LYS A 158 3.86 4.25 24.40
N LYS A 159 4.91 3.65 24.97
CA LYS A 159 6.24 3.53 24.34
C LYS A 159 6.36 2.11 23.78
N LEU A 160 6.16 1.90 22.48
CA LEU A 160 6.18 0.56 21.85
C LEU A 160 7.42 -0.29 22.17
N LYS A 161 8.56 0.35 22.50
CA LYS A 161 9.78 -0.33 22.98
C LYS A 161 9.62 -1.08 24.31
N ASN A 162 8.59 -0.74 25.09
CA ASN A 162 8.27 -1.34 26.38
C ASN A 162 7.12 -2.35 26.28
N SER A 163 6.56 -2.57 25.08
CA SER A 163 5.57 -3.62 24.83
C SER A 163 6.11 -4.99 25.23
N TYR A 164 5.22 -5.89 25.63
CA TYR A 164 5.55 -7.18 26.22
C TYR A 164 4.47 -8.21 25.90
N TYR A 165 4.75 -9.48 26.25
CA TYR A 165 3.75 -10.53 26.15
C TYR A 165 3.06 -10.71 27.49
N LYS A 166 1.74 -10.77 27.47
CA LYS A 166 0.91 -11.18 28.60
C LYS A 166 0.53 -12.64 28.37
N TYR A 167 0.81 -13.49 29.35
CA TYR A 167 0.42 -14.90 29.30
C TYR A 167 -0.81 -15.09 30.16
N THR A 168 -1.91 -15.53 29.56
CA THR A 168 -3.14 -15.82 30.28
C THR A 168 -3.28 -17.33 30.36
N LEU A 169 -3.44 -17.87 31.57
CA LEU A 169 -3.48 -19.30 31.82
C LEU A 169 -4.72 -19.65 32.63
N ALA A 170 -5.52 -20.57 32.10
CA ALA A 170 -6.58 -21.22 32.86
C ALA A 170 -6.00 -22.45 33.57
N VAL A 171 -5.98 -22.41 34.90
CA VAL A 171 -5.43 -23.48 35.75
C VAL A 171 -6.53 -24.08 36.59
N GLY A 172 -6.54 -25.39 36.73
CA GLY A 172 -7.49 -26.06 37.59
C GLY A 172 -6.98 -27.38 38.13
N ARG A 173 -7.78 -27.97 39.02
CA ARG A 173 -7.55 -29.30 39.58
C ARG A 173 -8.87 -30.06 39.61
N LEU A 174 -8.84 -31.38 39.49
CA LEU A 174 -10.07 -32.18 39.49
C LEU A 174 -10.75 -32.08 40.88
N GLY A 175 -12.01 -31.62 40.92
CA GLY A 175 -12.72 -31.35 42.18
C GLY A 175 -12.20 -30.13 42.95
N GLY A 176 -11.31 -29.33 42.35
CA GLY A 176 -10.83 -28.06 42.90
C GLY A 176 -11.35 -26.86 42.12
N TYR A 177 -10.92 -25.68 42.55
CA TYR A 177 -11.19 -24.42 41.87
C TYR A 177 -10.59 -24.39 40.47
N LYS A 178 -11.14 -23.55 39.61
CA LYS A 178 -10.54 -23.16 38.35
C LYS A 178 -10.27 -21.68 38.41
N ILE A 179 -9.06 -21.29 38.08
CA ILE A 179 -8.66 -19.90 38.11
C ILE A 179 -8.09 -19.51 36.76
N GLU A 180 -8.22 -18.23 36.44
CA GLU A 180 -7.54 -17.62 35.33
C GLU A 180 -6.51 -16.62 35.86
N ILE A 181 -5.27 -16.79 35.43
CA ILE A 181 -4.16 -15.95 35.87
C ILE A 181 -3.41 -15.36 34.69
N GLU A 182 -3.03 -14.11 34.84
CA GLU A 182 -2.20 -13.36 33.90
C GLU A 182 -0.78 -13.23 34.44
N ILE A 183 0.20 -13.48 33.58
CA ILE A 183 1.62 -13.37 33.89
C ILE A 183 2.29 -12.39 32.93
N ASP A 184 2.95 -11.36 33.49
CA ASP A 184 3.78 -10.42 32.72
C ASP A 184 5.10 -11.10 32.33
N SER A 185 5.36 -11.25 31.02
CA SER A 185 6.57 -11.95 30.55
C SER A 185 7.89 -11.26 30.89
N ARG A 186 7.89 -9.99 31.32
CA ARG A 186 9.09 -9.22 31.68
C ARG A 186 9.53 -9.45 33.12
N SER A 187 8.58 -9.66 34.01
CA SER A 187 8.77 -9.66 35.46
C SER A 187 8.39 -10.98 36.10
N GLY A 188 7.50 -11.76 35.48
CA GLY A 188 6.86 -12.92 36.10
C GLY A 188 5.79 -12.53 37.11
N ALA A 189 5.37 -11.27 37.16
CA ALA A 189 4.30 -10.83 38.05
C ALA A 189 2.98 -11.53 37.67
N VAL A 190 2.35 -12.15 38.66
CA VAL A 190 1.09 -12.89 38.52
C VAL A 190 -0.06 -11.99 38.97
N THR A 191 -1.12 -11.95 38.18
CA THR A 191 -2.39 -11.28 38.52
C THR A 191 -3.51 -12.30 38.38
N LEU A 192 -4.32 -12.44 39.43
CA LEU A 192 -5.55 -13.24 39.35
C LEU A 192 -6.61 -12.45 38.60
N VAL A 193 -7.18 -13.04 37.55
CA VAL A 193 -8.20 -12.41 36.71
C VAL A 193 -9.59 -12.89 37.13
N ASP A 194 -9.76 -14.20 37.24
CA ASP A 194 -11.05 -14.81 37.55
C ASP A 194 -10.92 -16.07 38.41
N TRP A 195 -12.00 -16.40 39.11
CA TRP A 195 -12.09 -17.53 40.03
C TRP A 195 -13.46 -18.23 39.91
N GLU A 196 -13.43 -19.51 39.54
CA GLU A 196 -14.58 -20.42 39.44
C GLU A 196 -14.48 -21.58 40.45
#